data_AF-A0AAW9JIV6-F1
#
_entry.id   AF-A0AAW9JIV6-F1
#
_cell.length_a   1.000
_cell.length_b   1.000
_cell.length_c   1.000
_cell.angle_alpha   90.00
_cell.angle_beta   90.00
_cell.angle_gamma   90.00
#
_symmetry.space_group_name_H-M   'P 1'
#
loop_
_entity.id
_entity.type
_entity.pdbx_description
1 polymer ?
#
loop_
_entity_poly.entity_id
_entity_poly.type
_entity_poly.pdbx_seq_one_letter_code
_entity_poly.pdbx_strand_id
1 'polypeptide(L)'
;MTAHTAVVFTRYMMLSLESRESSDTRSLGEIFLHFSDEMADITWIQAFQMLLQMFRTILTDYTELSDEKITQLVDAFMDILPVMLKTKLRAA
;
A
#
# COMPACT_ATOMS: atom_id res chain seq x y z
N MET A 1 -7.27 -21.43 -49.20
CA MET A 1 -6.45 -20.26 -48.80
C MET A 1 -6.61 -19.91 -47.33
N THR A 2 -7.82 -19.84 -46.78
CA THR A 2 -8.09 -19.56 -45.35
C THR A 2 -7.44 -20.51 -44.36
N ALA A 3 -7.50 -21.82 -44.59
CA ALA A 3 -6.89 -22.81 -43.69
C ALA A 3 -5.36 -22.70 -43.63
N HIS A 4 -4.71 -22.47 -44.79
CA HIS A 4 -3.26 -22.28 -44.87
C HIS A 4 -2.83 -21.02 -44.11
N THR A 5 -3.52 -19.91 -44.33
CA THR A 5 -3.28 -18.65 -43.62
C THR A 5 -3.49 -18.79 -42.12
N ALA A 6 -4.54 -19.50 -41.68
CA ALA A 6 -4.79 -19.79 -40.27
C ALA A 6 -3.63 -20.58 -39.63
N VAL A 7 -3.17 -21.65 -40.28
CA VAL A 7 -2.05 -22.47 -39.78
C VAL A 7 -0.75 -21.67 -39.68
N VAL A 8 -0.46 -20.82 -40.66
CA VAL A 8 0.74 -19.96 -40.64
C VAL A 8 0.64 -18.95 -39.50
N PHE A 9 -0.51 -18.29 -39.31
CA PHE A 9 -0.71 -17.35 -38.21
C PHE A 9 -0.62 -18.03 -36.84
N THR A 10 -1.20 -19.22 -36.67
CA THR A 10 -1.12 -19.97 -35.40
C THR A 10 0.33 -20.32 -35.05
N ARG A 11 1.14 -20.73 -36.04
CA ARG A 11 2.57 -21.01 -35.81
C ARG A 11 3.34 -19.76 -35.41
N TYR A 12 3.08 -18.62 -36.07
CA TYR A 12 3.70 -17.36 -35.68
C TYR A 12 3.28 -16.91 -34.27
N MET A 13 2.02 -17.08 -33.89
CA MET A 13 1.55 -16.79 -32.54
C MET A 13 2.26 -17.67 -31.50
N MET A 14 2.35 -18.97 -31.74
CA MET A 14 3.05 -19.91 -30.85
C MET A 14 4.53 -19.53 -30.67
N LEU A 15 5.24 -19.26 -31.78
CA LEU A 15 6.65 -18.83 -31.73
C LEU A 15 6.81 -17.46 -31.05
N SER A 16 5.87 -16.54 -31.22
CA SER A 16 5.92 -15.24 -30.55
C SER A 16 5.71 -15.35 -29.04
N LEU A 17 4.88 -16.30 -28.58
CA LEU A 17 4.70 -16.61 -27.17
C LEU A 17 5.98 -17.24 -26.58
N GLU A 18 6.52 -18.26 -27.24
CA GLU A 18 7.75 -18.94 -26.79
C GLU A 18 8.97 -17.99 -26.80
N SER A 19 9.04 -17.08 -27.77
CA SER A 19 10.04 -16.01 -27.80
C SER A 19 9.87 -15.03 -26.62
N ARG A 20 8.63 -14.70 -26.24
CA ARG A 20 8.38 -13.85 -25.06
C ARG A 20 8.77 -14.57 -23.77
N GLU A 21 8.33 -15.82 -23.57
CA GLU A 21 8.69 -16.58 -22.37
C GLU A 21 10.20 -16.79 -22.22
N SER A 22 10.93 -16.96 -23.33
CA SER A 22 12.38 -17.18 -23.30
C SER A 22 13.23 -15.91 -23.21
N SER A 23 12.74 -14.75 -23.65
CA SER A 23 13.54 -13.50 -23.72
C SER A 23 13.01 -12.35 -22.87
N ASP A 24 11.73 -12.36 -22.49
CA ASP A 24 11.10 -11.30 -21.71
C ASP A 24 11.20 -11.63 -20.22
N THR A 25 12.33 -11.25 -19.62
CA THR A 25 12.50 -11.23 -18.14
C THR A 25 11.51 -10.31 -17.44
N ARG A 26 10.72 -9.53 -18.20
CA ARG A 26 9.81 -8.50 -17.74
C ARG A 26 8.34 -8.80 -18.08
N SER A 27 7.93 -10.07 -18.06
CA SER A 27 6.54 -10.39 -17.66
C SER A 27 6.34 -10.20 -16.14
N LEU A 28 6.93 -9.14 -15.58
CA LEU A 28 6.72 -8.70 -14.21
C LEU A 28 5.31 -8.16 -13.99
N GLY A 29 4.41 -8.19 -14.98
CA GLY A 29 3.03 -7.71 -14.82
C GLY A 29 2.28 -8.49 -13.74
N GLU A 30 2.41 -9.83 -13.73
CA GLU A 30 1.78 -10.69 -12.72
C GLU A 30 2.43 -10.53 -11.35
N ILE A 31 3.77 -10.49 -11.30
CA ILE A 31 4.53 -10.24 -10.08
C ILE A 31 4.21 -8.84 -9.51
N PHE A 32 4.14 -7.82 -10.35
CA PHE A 32 3.77 -6.45 -9.97
C PHE A 32 2.32 -6.37 -9.49
N LEU A 33 1.40 -7.10 -10.12
CA LEU A 33 0.01 -7.19 -9.66
C LEU A 33 -0.06 -7.88 -8.29
N HIS A 34 0.65 -8.98 -8.09
CA HIS A 34 0.75 -9.66 -6.79
C HIS A 34 1.32 -8.74 -5.72
N PHE A 35 2.43 -8.04 -5.99
CA PHE A 35 2.99 -7.08 -5.05
C PHE A 35 2.06 -5.87 -4.82
N SER A 36 1.31 -5.42 -5.83
CA SER A 36 0.37 -4.32 -5.69
C SER A 36 -0.86 -4.71 -4.88
N ASP A 37 -1.37 -5.93 -5.04
CA ASP A 37 -2.43 -6.49 -4.19
C ASP A 37 -1.95 -6.72 -2.75
N GLU A 38 -0.68 -7.11 -2.59
CA GLU A 38 -0.07 -7.31 -1.27
C GLU A 38 0.22 -5.99 -0.55
N MET A 39 0.45 -4.91 -1.31
CA MET A 39 0.59 -3.55 -0.80
C MET A 39 -0.80 -2.92 -0.55
N ALA A 40 -1.55 -3.54 0.36
CA ALA A 40 -2.90 -3.10 0.73
C ALA A 40 -2.92 -1.61 1.09
N ASP A 41 -4.00 -0.92 0.69
CA ASP A 41 -4.23 0.47 1.07
C ASP A 41 -4.16 0.62 2.60
N ILE A 42 -3.56 1.72 3.04
CA ILE A 42 -3.43 2.02 4.45
C ILE A 42 -4.82 2.10 5.09
N THR A 43 -5.02 1.33 6.16
CA THR A 43 -6.29 1.39 6.89
C THR A 43 -6.43 2.75 7.57
N TRP A 44 -7.68 3.18 7.79
CA TRP A 44 -7.96 4.43 8.49
C TRP A 44 -7.23 4.54 9.85
N ILE A 45 -7.12 3.43 10.58
CA ILE A 45 -6.46 3.38 11.90
C ILE A 45 -4.95 3.58 11.76
N GLN A 46 -4.32 2.90 10.81
CA GLN A 46 -2.89 3.06 10.53
C GLN A 46 -2.56 4.49 10.08
N ALA A 47 -3.38 5.06 9.19
CA ALA A 47 -3.20 6.45 8.74
C ALA A 47 -3.32 7.44 9.91
N PHE A 48 -4.30 7.22 10.80
CA PHE A 48 -4.48 8.03 12.00
C PHE A 48 -3.29 7.91 12.98
N GLN A 49 -2.79 6.71 13.22
CA GLN A 49 -1.60 6.48 14.05
C GLN A 49 -0.34 7.13 13.46
N MET A 50 -0.15 7.04 12.14
CA MET A 50 0.97 7.71 11.46
C MET A 50 0.90 9.23 11.61
N LEU A 51 -0.30 9.82 11.49
CA LEU A 51 -0.49 11.26 11.71
C LEU A 51 -0.14 11.67 13.15
N LEU A 52 -0.58 10.91 14.14
CA LEU A 52 -0.23 11.16 15.55
C LEU A 52 1.28 11.04 15.80
N GLN A 53 1.92 10.04 15.21
CA GLN A 53 3.36 9.85 15.32
C GLN A 53 4.13 11.01 14.69
N MET A 54 3.73 11.45 13.49
CA MET A 54 4.33 12.64 12.85
C MET A 54 4.13 13.89 13.72
N PHE A 55 2.96 14.07 14.31
CA PHE A 55 2.70 15.19 15.21
C PHE A 55 3.61 15.15 16.45
N ARG A 56 3.81 13.96 17.04
CA ARG A 56 4.76 13.77 18.13
C ARG A 56 6.18 14.16 17.71
N THR A 57 6.66 13.68 16.58
CA THR A 57 8.00 14.00 16.05
C THR A 57 8.15 15.51 15.84
N ILE A 58 7.17 16.17 15.24
CA ILE A 58 7.19 17.63 15.06
C ILE A 58 7.27 18.35 16.41
N LEU A 59 6.50 17.91 17.42
CA LEU A 59 6.59 18.51 18.75
C LEU A 59 7.97 18.30 19.37
N THR A 60 8.55 17.10 19.28
CA THR A 60 9.89 16.81 19.80
C THR A 60 10.97 17.65 19.10
N ASP A 61 10.88 17.81 17.78
CA ASP A 61 11.92 18.47 16.99
C ASP A 61 11.86 20.00 17.06
N TYR A 62 10.65 20.57 17.19
CA TYR A 62 10.42 22.01 17.11
C TYR A 62 10.02 22.65 18.45
N THR A 63 9.87 21.88 19.53
CA THR A 63 9.55 22.41 20.86
C THR A 63 10.46 21.82 21.94
N GLU A 64 10.70 22.58 23.02
CA GLU A 64 11.48 22.11 24.18
C GLU A 64 10.62 21.32 25.18
N LEU A 65 9.61 20.60 24.70
CA LEU A 65 8.74 19.81 25.56
C LEU A 65 9.42 18.49 25.95
N SER A 66 9.28 18.10 27.22
CA SER A 66 9.68 16.77 27.65
C SER A 66 8.75 15.71 27.06
N ASP A 67 9.25 14.50 26.91
CA ASP A 67 8.50 13.39 26.30
C ASP A 67 7.25 13.02 27.14
N GLU A 68 7.30 13.23 28.45
CA GLU A 68 6.15 13.09 29.35
C GLU A 68 5.06 14.11 29.05
N LYS A 69 5.44 15.36 28.74
CA LYS A 69 4.48 16.42 28.40
C LYS A 69 3.82 16.18 27.05
N ILE A 70 4.58 15.66 26.08
CA ILE A 70 4.03 15.28 24.78
C ILE A 70 3.05 14.12 24.95
N THR A 71 3.39 13.12 25.77
CA THR A 71 2.49 12.00 26.08
C THR A 71 1.19 12.48 26.73
N GLN A 72 1.27 13.36 27.74
CA GLN A 72 0.08 13.96 28.37
C GLN A 72 -0.82 14.70 27.35
N LEU A 73 -0.22 15.38 26.37
CA LEU A 73 -0.97 16.11 25.35
C LEU A 73 -1.66 15.16 24.36
N VAL A 74 -0.98 14.08 23.96
CA VAL A 74 -1.57 13.03 23.12
C VAL A 74 -2.73 12.35 23.84
N ASP A 75 -2.57 12.01 25.13
CA ASP A 75 -3.64 11.40 25.93
C ASP A 75 -4.85 12.33 26.06
N ALA A 76 -4.60 13.61 26.37
CA ALA A 76 -5.66 14.61 26.45
C ALA A 76 -6.39 14.80 25.11
N PHE A 77 -5.65 14.79 23.99
CA PHE A 77 -6.25 14.81 22.65
C PHE A 77 -7.14 13.59 22.41
N MET A 78 -6.65 12.39 22.72
CA MET A 78 -7.41 11.15 22.60
C MET A 78 -8.68 11.17 23.45
N ASP A 79 -8.64 11.80 24.63
CA ASP A 79 -9.79 11.93 25.52
C ASP A 79 -10.84 12.95 25.04
N ILE A 80 -10.48 13.91 24.21
CA ILE A 80 -11.43 14.88 23.64
C ILE A 80 -12.14 14.32 22.40
N LEU A 81 -11.61 13.26 21.78
CA LEU A 81 -12.20 12.69 20.57
C LEU A 81 -13.67 12.29 20.77
N PRO A 82 -14.54 12.53 19.77
CA PRO A 82 -15.91 12.04 19.77
C PRO A 82 -16.00 10.55 20.05
N VAL A 83 -17.03 10.13 20.81
CA VAL A 83 -17.24 8.73 21.21
C VAL A 83 -17.21 7.78 20.02
N MET A 84 -17.79 8.19 18.89
CA MET A 84 -17.79 7.41 17.63
C MET A 84 -16.39 7.10 17.09
N LEU A 85 -15.44 8.03 17.26
CA LEU A 85 -14.04 7.84 16.86
C LEU A 85 -13.31 6.98 17.87
N LYS A 86 -13.52 7.21 19.18
CA LYS A 86 -12.94 6.38 20.25
C LYS A 86 -13.34 4.91 20.13
N THR A 87 -14.59 4.61 19.80
CA THR A 87 -15.05 3.22 19.62
C THR A 87 -14.38 2.55 18.43
N LYS A 88 -14.15 3.29 17.34
CA LYS A 88 -13.43 2.76 16.16
C LYS A 88 -11.93 2.58 16.42
N LEU A 89 -11.33 3.43 17.25
CA LEU A 89 -9.91 3.33 17.61
C LEU A 89 -9.63 2.24 18.66
N ARG A 90 -10.61 1.89 19.51
CA ARG A 90 -10.50 0.82 20.51
C ARG A 90 -10.79 -0.59 19.99
N ALA A 91 -11.49 -0.70 18.86
CA ALA A 91 -11.90 -1.97 18.26
C ALA A 91 -10.84 -2.57 17.31
N ALA A 92 -9.66 -1.97 17.26
CA ALA A 92 -8.53 -2.33 16.41
C ALA A 92 -7.47 -3.10 17.19
#